data_AF-A0A101JV56-F1
#
_entry.id   AF-A0A101JV56-F1
#
_cell.length_a   1.000
_cell.length_b   1.000
_cell.length_c   1.000
_cell.angle_alpha   90.00
_cell.angle_beta   90.00
_cell.angle_gamma   90.00
#
_symmetry.space_group_name_H-M   'P 1'
#
loop_
_entity.id
_entity.type
_entity.pdbx_description
1 polymer ?
#
loop_
_entity_poly.entity_id
_entity_poly.type
_entity_poly.pdbx_seq_one_letter_code
_entity_poly.pdbx_strand_id
1 'polypeptide(L)' 'METPDAFLKALGQSLKAKEGIDTDLTGILTTHILKAAPAQNAVAQAKDAIVKLAAERANLRKMQAANG' A
#
# COMPACT_ATOMS: atom_id res chain seq x y z
N MET A 1 17.25 22.30 -1.69
CA MET A 1 15.79 22.46 -1.77
C MET A 1 15.19 21.07 -1.86
N GLU A 2 14.16 20.77 -1.09
CA GLU A 2 13.47 19.47 -1.16
C GLU A 2 12.64 19.39 -2.45
N THR A 3 12.68 18.24 -3.14
CA THR A 3 11.85 17.99 -4.32
C THR A 3 10.55 17.27 -3.93
N PRO A 4 9.46 17.41 -4.72
CA PRO A 4 8.24 16.65 -4.47
C PRO A 4 8.47 15.13 -4.39
N ASP A 5 9.38 14.59 -5.21
CA ASP A 5 9.73 13.17 -5.18
C ASP A 5 10.42 12.77 -3.86
N ALA A 6 11.38 13.57 -3.41
CA ALA A 6 12.08 13.35 -2.15
C ALA A 6 11.12 13.39 -0.95
N PHE A 7 10.21 14.37 -0.93
CA PHE A 7 9.18 14.50 0.10
C PHE A 7 8.25 13.29 0.12
N LEU A 8 7.70 12.89 -1.04
CA LEU A 8 6.75 11.78 -1.13
C LEU A 8 7.40 10.43 -0.80
N LYS A 9 8.67 10.23 -1.17
CA LYS A 9 9.45 9.06 -0.77
C LYS A 9 9.65 9.03 0.74
N ALA A 10 10.03 10.15 1.36
CA ALA A 10 10.18 10.26 2.80
C ALA A 10 8.86 9.99 3.52
N LEU A 11 7.74 10.54 3.03
CA LEU A 11 6.40 10.28 3.56
C LEU A 11 6.06 8.78 3.52
N GLY A 12 6.32 8.10 2.40
CA GLY A 12 6.09 6.66 2.27
C GLY A 12 6.91 5.83 3.27
N GLN A 13 8.18 6.21 3.51
CA GLN A 13 9.02 5.54 4.52
C GLN A 13 8.52 5.80 5.94
N SER A 14 8.14 7.04 6.27
CA SER A 14 7.60 7.40 7.58
C SER A 14 6.30 6.65 7.89
N LEU A 15 5.43 6.45 6.90
CA LEU A 15 4.21 5.65 7.07
C LEU A 15 4.53 4.18 7.36
N LYS A 16 5.52 3.59 6.68
CA LYS A 16 5.94 2.19 6.92
C LYS A 16 6.56 1.98 8.30
N ALA A 17 7.24 2.99 8.83
CA ALA A 17 7.90 2.92 10.13
C ALA A 17 6.95 3.15 11.31
N LYS A 18 5.71 3.60 11.05
CA LYS A 18 4.74 3.93 12.09
C LYS A 18 4.02 2.68 12.59
N GLU A 19 4.03 2.49 13.91
CA GLU A 19 3.29 1.40 14.56
C GLU A 19 1.79 1.47 14.28
N GLY A 20 1.16 0.31 14.12
CA GLY A 20 -0.28 0.19 13.84
C GLY A 20 -0.66 0.54 12.40
N ILE A 21 0.30 0.94 11.55
CA ILE A 21 0.06 1.11 10.12
C ILE A 21 0.25 -0.22 9.39
N ASP A 22 -0.68 -0.49 8.50
CA ASP A 22 -0.63 -1.62 7.60
C ASP A 22 0.48 -1.44 6.56
N THR A 23 1.51 -2.26 6.66
CA THR A 23 2.72 -2.19 5.82
C THR A 23 2.43 -2.49 4.36
N ASP A 24 1.51 -3.42 4.07
CA ASP A 24 1.13 -3.79 2.71
C ASP A 24 0.32 -2.66 2.05
N LEU A 25 -0.65 -2.08 2.79
CA LEU A 25 -1.41 -0.92 2.30
C LEU A 25 -0.48 0.27 2.05
N THR A 26 0.48 0.50 2.93
CA THR A 26 1.49 1.55 2.72
C THR A 26 2.37 1.26 1.51
N GLY A 27 2.73 -0.02 1.28
CA GLY A 27 3.40 -0.46 0.07
C GLY A 27 2.64 -0.09 -1.20
N ILE A 28 1.33 -0.31 -1.22
CA ILE A 28 0.45 0.06 -2.35
C ILE A 28 0.45 1.58 -2.57
N LEU A 29 0.28 2.37 -1.50
CA LEU A 29 0.30 3.84 -1.60
C LEU A 29 1.66 4.34 -2.13
N THR A 30 2.77 3.80 -1.64
CA THR A 30 4.12 4.20 -2.09
C THR A 30 4.38 3.82 -3.54
N THR A 31 3.77 2.74 -4.02
CA THR A 31 3.98 2.21 -5.39
C THR A 31 3.19 2.99 -6.44
N HIS A 32 1.95 3.37 -6.11
CA HIS A 32 1.00 3.91 -7.08
C HIS A 32 0.69 5.40 -6.86
N ILE A 33 0.62 5.88 -5.61
CA ILE A 33 0.06 7.20 -5.28
C ILE A 33 1.15 8.21 -4.87
N LEU A 34 2.06 7.83 -3.98
CA LEU A 34 3.09 8.72 -3.41
C LEU A 34 4.28 8.87 -4.36
N LYS A 35 4.03 9.47 -5.53
CA LYS A 35 5.01 9.72 -6.58
C LYS A 35 4.86 11.13 -7.09
N ALA A 36 5.95 11.77 -7.52
CA ALA A 36 5.88 13.10 -8.12
C ALA A 36 5.07 13.12 -9.43
N ALA A 37 5.08 12.01 -10.16
CA ALA A 37 4.30 11.80 -11.39
C ALA A 37 3.62 10.42 -11.34
N PRO A 38 2.47 10.30 -10.66
CA PRO A 38 1.71 9.06 -10.67
C PRO A 38 1.14 8.79 -12.07
N ALA A 39 0.84 7.52 -12.37
CA ALA A 39 0.13 7.18 -13.60
C ALA A 39 -1.26 7.83 -13.62
N GLN A 40 -1.79 8.15 -14.80
CA GLN A 40 -3.13 8.76 -14.94
C GLN A 40 -4.23 7.91 -14.28
N ASN A 41 -4.07 6.60 -14.27
CA ASN A 41 -4.96 5.62 -13.65
C ASN A 41 -4.44 5.08 -12.30
N ALA A 42 -3.53 5.80 -11.63
CA ALA A 42 -2.91 5.36 -10.38
C ALA A 42 -3.92 4.97 -9.29
N VAL A 43 -5.03 5.69 -9.17
CA VAL A 43 -6.10 5.37 -8.22
C VAL A 43 -6.75 4.02 -8.54
N ALA A 44 -7.00 3.73 -9.82
CA ALA A 44 -7.54 2.45 -10.24
C ALA A 44 -6.55 1.32 -9.93
N GLN A 45 -5.26 1.50 -10.23
CA GLN A 45 -4.22 0.52 -9.90
C GLN A 45 -4.11 0.27 -8.40
N ALA A 46 -4.14 1.32 -7.58
CA ALA A 46 -4.09 1.19 -6.12
C ALA A 46 -5.33 0.45 -5.60
N LYS A 47 -6.52 0.76 -6.13
CA LYS A 47 -7.76 0.06 -5.78
C LYS A 47 -7.67 -1.43 -6.11
N ASP A 48 -7.22 -1.78 -7.31
CA ASP A 48 -7.10 -3.18 -7.74
C ASP A 48 -6.12 -3.94 -6.84
N ALA A 49 -5.00 -3.31 -6.46
CA ALA A 49 -4.04 -3.88 -5.53
C ALA A 49 -4.62 -4.08 -4.12
N ILE A 50 -5.43 -3.13 -3.61
CA ILE A 50 -6.11 -3.24 -2.31
C ILE A 50 -7.13 -4.38 -2.34
N VAL A 51 -7.92 -4.49 -3.41
CA VAL A 51 -8.90 -5.58 -3.56
C VAL A 51 -8.19 -6.94 -3.58
N LYS A 52 -7.07 -7.04 -4.30
CA LYS A 52 -6.25 -8.26 -4.32
C LYS A 52 -5.72 -8.60 -2.92
N LEU A 53 -5.13 -7.63 -2.21
CA LEU A 53 -4.64 -7.81 -0.84
C LEU A 53 -5.76 -8.25 0.12
N ALA A 54 -6.95 -7.66 0.00
CA ALA A 54 -8.10 -8.04 0.81
C ALA A 54 -8.53 -9.49 0.54
N ALA A 55 -8.54 -9.92 -0.73
CA ALA A 55 -8.85 -11.30 -1.11
C ALA A 55 -7.83 -12.29 -0.56
N GLU A 56 -6.53 -11.98 -0.66
CA GLU A 56 -5.45 -12.81 -0.12
C GLU A 56 -5.60 -12.98 1.40
N ARG A 57 -5.85 -11.89 2.13
CA ARG A 57 -6.08 -11.91 3.58
C ARG A 57 -7.35 -12.67 3.96
N ALA A 58 -8.41 -12.56 3.18
CA ALA A 58 -9.63 -13.33 3.39
C ALA A 58 -9.38 -14.83 3.20
N ASN A 59 -8.59 -15.22 2.19
CA ASN A 59 -8.23 -16.61 1.95
C ASN A 59 -7.37 -17.19 3.09
N LEU A 60 -6.37 -16.44 3.55
CA LEU A 60 -5.54 -16.83 4.70
C LEU A 60 -6.39 -17.10 5.96
N ARG A 61 -7.36 -16.23 6.25
CA ARG A 61 -8.28 -16.43 7.38
C ARG A 61 -9.12 -17.70 7.25
N LYS A 62 -9.61 -18.02 6.04
CA LYS A 62 -10.38 -19.25 5.80
C LYS A 62 -9.53 -20.50 6.04
N MET A 63 -8.29 -20.51 5.56
CA MET A 63 -7.38 -21.65 5.77
C MET A 63 -7.03 -21.84 7.25
N GLN A 64 -6.81 -20.75 7.99
CA GLN A 64 -6.57 -20.82 9.44
C GLN A 64 -7.78 -21.37 10.19
N ALA A 65 -8.99 -20.97 9.81
CA ALA A 65 -10.23 -21.47 10.42
C ALA A 65 -10.54 -22.94 10.09
N ALA A 66 -10.04 -23.46 8.97
CA ALA A 66 -10.23 -24.86 8.58
C ALA A 66 -9.24 -25.82 9.28
N ASN A 67 -8.17 -25.28 9.88
CA ASN A 67 -7.10 -26.05 10.55
C ASN A 67 -7.21 -26.05 12.08
N GLY A 68 -8.33 -25.56 12.64
CA GLY A 68 -8.63 -25.56 14.07
C GLY A 68 -9.91 -26.32 14.37
#